data_AF-A0A354XJ53-F1
#
_entry.id   AF-A0A354XJ53-F1
#
_cell.length_a   1.000
_cell.length_b   1.000
_cell.length_c   1.000
_cell.angle_alpha   90.00
_cell.angle_beta   90.00
_cell.angle_gamma   90.00
#
_symmetry.space_group_name_H-M   'P 1'
#
loop_
_entity.id
_entity.type
_entity.pdbx_description
1 polymer ?
#
loop_
_entity_poly.entity_id
_entity_poly.type
_entity_poly.pdbx_seq_one_letter_code
_entity_poly.pdbx_strand_id
1 'polypeptide(L)'
;MKMTAKQSMSGVVLPRTSTAYQEEVSAQAVAAPQGYWRAALPRYGVSVLLEKRAVAVNIGLSAALLAACVLYLSLGSVTLSPNAVVASLIGQGDSMTAFMVQQLRLPRLIAACFTGAAFALAGVLMQTLARNRLATPGIIGIDNGATAFAVASIVGLGVGIAPPAMALAGATTAAVLTFGLAAGSGTQGYRFIVAGIGVGAVFGAGTQLMLARGAIDT
;
A
#
# COMPACT_ATOMS: atom_id res chain seq x y z
N MET A 1 -26.15 -73.66 -28.31
CA MET A 1 -27.47 -73.05 -28.56
C MET A 1 -27.56 -71.73 -27.79
N LYS A 2 -26.81 -70.69 -28.23
CA LYS A 2 -27.29 -69.38 -28.74
C LYS A 2 -28.69 -68.92 -28.23
N MET A 3 -28.72 -67.80 -27.51
CA MET A 3 -29.49 -66.54 -27.77
C MET A 3 -29.73 -65.78 -26.44
N THR A 4 -29.00 -64.71 -26.09
CA THR A 4 -29.20 -63.27 -26.41
C THR A 4 -30.48 -62.64 -25.84
N ALA A 5 -30.35 -61.75 -24.83
CA ALA A 5 -31.13 -60.50 -24.65
C ALA A 5 -30.60 -59.75 -23.40
N LYS A 6 -29.69 -58.79 -23.55
CA LYS A 6 -29.93 -57.34 -23.78
C LYS A 6 -30.15 -56.57 -22.47
N GLN A 7 -29.13 -55.76 -22.16
CA GLN A 7 -29.17 -54.60 -21.26
C GLN A 7 -30.48 -53.80 -21.36
N SER A 8 -30.99 -53.34 -20.22
CA SER A 8 -31.62 -52.02 -20.15
C SER A 8 -31.52 -51.48 -18.74
N MET A 9 -30.53 -50.60 -18.52
CA MET A 9 -30.59 -49.59 -17.49
C MET A 9 -31.82 -48.72 -17.75
N SER A 10 -32.78 -48.67 -16.83
CA SER A 10 -33.76 -47.59 -16.83
C SER A 10 -34.37 -47.46 -15.45
N GLY A 11 -34.17 -46.31 -14.81
CA GLY A 11 -34.73 -46.04 -13.49
C GLY A 11 -34.00 -45.00 -12.65
N VAL A 12 -32.90 -44.39 -13.13
CA VAL A 12 -32.48 -43.09 -12.58
C VAL A 12 -33.41 -42.05 -13.19
N VAL A 13 -34.46 -41.70 -12.42
CA VAL A 13 -35.34 -40.58 -12.73
C VAL A 13 -34.49 -39.32 -12.66
N LEU A 14 -33.98 -38.88 -13.81
CA LEU A 14 -33.45 -37.52 -13.95
C LEU A 14 -34.63 -36.57 -13.69
N PRO A 15 -34.52 -35.61 -12.75
CA PRO A 15 -35.57 -34.64 -12.54
C PRO A 15 -35.77 -33.88 -13.86
N ARG A 16 -36.99 -33.96 -14.39
CA ARG A 16 -37.41 -33.24 -15.60
C ARG A 16 -37.11 -31.77 -15.38
N THR A 17 -36.14 -31.24 -16.11
CA THR A 17 -35.87 -29.81 -16.25
C THR A 17 -37.09 -29.17 -16.93
N SER A 18 -38.08 -28.83 -16.11
CA SER A 18 -39.21 -28.02 -16.50
C SER A 18 -38.67 -26.65 -16.91
N THR A 19 -39.01 -26.22 -18.11
CA THR A 19 -38.77 -24.85 -18.61
C THR A 19 -39.28 -23.78 -17.64
N ALA A 20 -40.28 -24.10 -16.82
CA ALA A 20 -40.77 -23.23 -15.75
C ALA A 20 -39.75 -23.00 -14.61
N TYR A 21 -38.89 -23.99 -14.30
CA TYR A 21 -37.82 -23.82 -13.31
C TYR A 21 -36.71 -22.89 -13.83
N GLN A 22 -36.47 -22.90 -15.14
CA GLN A 22 -35.53 -21.98 -15.78
C GLN A 22 -36.07 -20.55 -15.86
N GLU A 23 -37.38 -20.36 -16.03
CA GLU A 23 -38.03 -19.03 -15.96
C GLU A 23 -38.10 -18.49 -14.52
N GLU A 24 -38.40 -19.33 -13.53
CA GLU A 24 -38.44 -18.90 -12.12
C GLU A 24 -37.05 -18.50 -11.58
N VAL A 25 -35.99 -19.23 -11.93
CA VAL A 25 -34.62 -18.93 -11.51
C VAL A 25 -34.05 -17.71 -12.25
N SER A 26 -34.48 -17.45 -13.50
CA SER A 26 -34.05 -16.27 -14.27
C SER A 26 -34.81 -14.99 -13.88
N ALA A 27 -36.04 -15.12 -13.37
CA ALA A 27 -36.84 -13.99 -12.86
C ALA A 27 -36.47 -13.59 -11.42
N GLN A 28 -35.84 -14.48 -10.64
CA GLN A 28 -35.43 -14.18 -9.28
C GLN A 28 -34.13 -13.36 -9.27
N ALA A 29 -34.26 -12.07 -9.60
CA ALA A 29 -33.19 -11.09 -9.42
C ALA A 29 -32.76 -11.10 -7.94
N VAL A 30 -31.65 -11.79 -7.64
CA VAL A 30 -31.09 -11.95 -6.29
C VAL A 30 -30.99 -10.57 -5.62
N ALA A 31 -31.90 -10.27 -4.71
CA ALA A 31 -31.92 -8.98 -4.01
C ALA A 31 -30.61 -8.83 -3.22
N ALA A 32 -30.02 -7.63 -3.27
CA ALA A 32 -28.78 -7.36 -2.55
C ALA A 32 -29.00 -7.55 -1.03
N PRO A 33 -28.14 -8.30 -0.33
CA PRO A 33 -28.25 -8.47 1.12
C PRO A 33 -28.19 -7.11 1.86
N GLN A 34 -28.87 -7.01 3.00
CA GLN A 34 -28.95 -5.77 3.78
C GLN A 34 -27.54 -5.26 4.13
N GLY A 35 -27.30 -3.96 3.91
CA GLY A 35 -25.98 -3.34 4.14
C GLY A 35 -25.08 -3.22 2.90
N TYR A 36 -25.43 -3.88 1.78
CA TYR A 36 -24.67 -3.82 0.54
C TYR A 36 -25.42 -3.04 -0.55
N TRP A 37 -24.70 -2.23 -1.31
CA TRP A 37 -25.14 -1.72 -2.61
C TRP A 37 -24.72 -2.73 -3.68
N ARG A 38 -25.65 -3.19 -4.52
CA ARG A 38 -25.33 -4.01 -5.68
C ARG A 38 -25.18 -3.09 -6.89
N ALA A 39 -23.94 -2.87 -7.31
CA ALA A 39 -23.65 -2.25 -8.59
C ALA A 39 -23.54 -3.37 -9.63
N ALA A 40 -24.60 -3.60 -10.39
CA ALA A 40 -24.54 -4.46 -11.56
C ALA A 40 -24.05 -3.61 -12.74
N LEU A 41 -23.00 -4.05 -13.44
CA LEU A 41 -22.64 -3.52 -14.75
C LEU A 41 -23.21 -4.48 -15.80
N PRO A 42 -24.40 -4.20 -16.37
CA PRO A 42 -25.08 -5.14 -17.27
C PRO A 42 -24.28 -5.42 -18.55
N ARG A 43 -23.41 -4.47 -18.94
CA ARG A 43 -22.59 -4.53 -20.15
C ARG A 43 -21.45 -5.56 -20.10
N TYR A 44 -21.07 -6.06 -18.90
CA TYR A 44 -19.96 -7.00 -18.70
C TYR A 44 -20.34 -8.26 -17.90
N GLY A 45 -21.60 -8.44 -17.49
CA GLY A 45 -22.03 -9.59 -16.69
C GLY A 45 -21.45 -9.62 -15.27
N VAL A 46 -20.86 -8.52 -14.79
CA VAL A 46 -20.23 -8.42 -13.46
C VAL A 46 -21.18 -7.72 -12.49
N SER A 47 -21.38 -8.29 -11.31
CA SER A 47 -22.06 -7.64 -10.18
C SER A 47 -21.12 -7.47 -9.00
N VAL A 48 -20.93 -6.22 -8.56
CA VAL A 48 -20.11 -5.89 -7.39
C VAL A 48 -21.02 -5.57 -6.21
N LEU A 49 -20.74 -6.18 -5.06
CA LEU A 49 -21.38 -5.88 -3.78
C LEU A 49 -20.50 -4.90 -3.00
N LEU A 50 -20.96 -3.66 -2.86
CA LEU A 50 -20.27 -2.59 -2.14
C LEU A 50 -20.84 -2.46 -0.74
N GLU A 51 -20.02 -2.62 0.30
CA GLU A 51 -20.47 -2.43 1.68
C GLU A 51 -20.72 -0.94 1.97
N LYS A 52 -21.93 -0.59 2.42
CA LYS A 52 -22.34 0.79 2.73
C LYS A 52 -21.37 1.49 3.69
N ARG A 53 -20.96 0.77 4.74
CA ARG A 53 -20.09 1.30 5.79
C ARG A 53 -18.68 1.55 5.28
N ALA A 54 -18.11 0.59 4.54
CA ALA A 54 -16.78 0.74 3.95
C ALA A 54 -16.72 1.94 2.97
N VAL A 55 -17.76 2.11 2.14
CA VAL A 55 -17.87 3.25 1.22
C VAL A 55 -17.95 4.57 2.00
N ALA A 56 -18.83 4.66 3.01
CA ALA A 56 -18.97 5.88 3.81
C ALA A 56 -17.67 6.26 4.54
N VAL A 57 -16.98 5.28 5.14
CA VAL A 57 -15.70 5.50 5.83
C VAL A 57 -14.62 5.94 4.84
N ASN A 58 -14.50 5.30 3.68
CA ASN A 58 -13.51 5.68 2.66
C ASN A 58 -13.75 7.08 2.10
N ILE A 59 -15.01 7.45 1.87
CA ILE A 59 -15.38 8.83 1.46
C ILE A 59 -14.97 9.82 2.57
N GLY A 60 -15.29 9.51 3.83
CA GLY A 60 -14.92 10.35 4.97
C GLY A 60 -13.40 10.52 5.11
N LEU A 61 -12.63 9.44 5.01
CA LEU A 61 -11.16 9.48 5.04
C LEU A 61 -10.57 10.25 3.86
N SER A 62 -11.15 10.11 2.67
CA SER A 62 -10.72 10.84 1.48
C SER A 62 -10.97 12.35 1.63
N ALA A 63 -12.14 12.72 2.17
CA ALA A 63 -12.46 14.12 2.47
C ALA A 63 -11.52 14.70 3.55
N ALA A 64 -11.24 13.94 4.61
CA ALA A 64 -10.30 14.33 5.65
C ALA A 64 -8.88 14.52 5.11
N LEU A 65 -8.42 13.64 4.21
CA LEU A 65 -7.13 13.77 3.53
C LEU A 65 -7.07 15.05 2.68
N LEU A 66 -8.10 15.33 1.89
CA LEU A 66 -8.18 16.56 1.10
C LEU A 66 -8.17 17.82 1.99
N ALA A 67 -8.90 17.80 3.10
CA ALA A 67 -8.89 18.89 4.07
C ALA A 67 -7.49 19.09 4.68
N ALA A 68 -6.81 18.01 5.05
CA ALA A 68 -5.43 18.05 5.55
C ALA A 68 -4.45 18.61 4.50
N CYS A 69 -4.60 18.27 3.23
CA CYS A 69 -3.81 18.84 2.13
C CYS A 69 -4.00 20.35 2.01
N VAL A 70 -5.25 20.83 2.02
CA VAL A 70 -5.55 22.27 1.95
C VAL A 70 -5.02 23.01 3.17
N LEU A 71 -5.17 22.43 4.37
CA LEU A 71 -4.60 22.98 5.60
C LEU A 71 -3.08 23.06 5.51
N TYR A 72 -2.40 22.00 5.10
CA TYR A 72 -0.94 21.99 4.93
C TYR A 72 -0.46 23.09 3.97
N LEU A 73 -1.17 23.31 2.86
CA LEU A 73 -0.82 24.38 1.93
C LEU A 73 -1.11 25.78 2.48
N SER A 74 -2.05 25.91 3.42
CA SER A 74 -2.42 27.18 4.06
C SER A 74 -1.48 27.55 5.21
N LEU A 75 -0.98 26.55 5.95
CA LEU A 75 -0.10 26.68 7.11
C LEU A 75 1.38 26.75 6.69
N GLY A 76 2.11 27.74 7.19
CA GLY A 76 3.55 27.91 6.92
C GLY A 76 4.09 29.19 7.54
N SER A 77 5.31 29.59 7.15
CA SER A 77 5.94 30.85 7.59
C SER A 77 5.08 32.09 7.34
N VAL A 78 4.26 32.04 6.28
CA VAL A 78 3.18 32.98 6.02
C VAL A 78 1.88 32.18 5.93
N THR A 79 0.89 32.57 6.73
CA THR A 79 -0.45 31.99 6.71
C THR A 79 -1.21 32.51 5.49
N LEU A 80 -1.68 31.59 4.65
CA LEU A 80 -2.47 31.93 3.46
C LEU A 80 -3.93 31.55 3.71
N SER A 81 -4.86 32.35 3.18
CA SER A 81 -6.26 31.97 3.21
C SER A 81 -6.51 30.75 2.29
N PRO A 82 -7.43 29.85 2.64
CA PRO A 82 -7.71 28.67 1.80
C PRO A 82 -8.11 29.04 0.37
N ASN A 83 -8.83 30.16 0.20
CA ASN A 83 -9.20 30.68 -1.11
C ASN A 83 -7.97 31.12 -1.92
N ALA A 84 -6.99 31.77 -1.28
CA ALA A 84 -5.74 32.16 -1.94
C ALA A 84 -4.90 30.94 -2.34
N VAL A 85 -4.93 29.85 -1.57
CA VAL A 85 -4.28 28.57 -1.93
C VAL A 85 -4.92 27.96 -3.17
N VAL A 86 -6.26 27.89 -3.22
CA VAL A 86 -6.97 27.35 -4.39
C VAL A 86 -6.73 28.22 -5.62
N ALA A 87 -6.81 29.54 -5.49
CA ALA A 87 -6.51 30.50 -6.57
C ALA A 87 -5.05 30.36 -7.05
N SER A 88 -4.13 30.17 -6.12
CA SER A 88 -2.71 29.94 -6.41
C SER A 88 -2.45 28.61 -7.13
N LEU A 89 -3.22 27.56 -6.85
CA LEU A 89 -3.10 26.26 -7.55
C LEU A 89 -3.56 26.34 -9.00
N ILE A 90 -4.57 27.16 -9.29
CA ILE A 90 -5.07 27.41 -10.65
C ILE A 90 -4.31 28.52 -11.38
N GLY A 91 -3.23 29.06 -10.80
CA GLY A 91 -2.38 30.08 -11.40
C GLY A 91 -2.92 31.51 -11.38
N GLN A 92 -3.98 31.77 -10.59
CA GLN A 92 -4.61 33.10 -10.46
C GLN A 92 -4.23 33.82 -9.16
N GLY A 93 -3.28 33.28 -8.39
CA GLY A 93 -2.79 33.91 -7.17
C GLY A 93 -1.69 34.95 -7.43
N ASP A 94 -1.42 35.78 -6.43
CA ASP A 94 -0.24 36.66 -6.40
C ASP A 94 1.05 35.86 -6.68
N SER A 95 2.01 36.47 -7.39
CA SER A 95 3.21 35.78 -7.90
C SER A 95 4.07 35.18 -6.79
N MET A 96 4.18 35.88 -5.66
CA MET A 96 4.91 35.40 -4.48
C MET A 96 4.17 34.24 -3.80
N THR A 97 2.85 34.33 -3.70
CA THR A 97 2.00 33.26 -3.16
C THR A 97 2.05 32.01 -4.03
N ALA A 98 1.98 32.18 -5.36
CA ALA A 98 2.08 31.11 -6.35
C ALA A 98 3.42 30.38 -6.26
N PHE A 99 4.53 31.11 -6.15
CA PHE A 99 5.85 30.52 -5.96
C PHE A 99 5.92 29.70 -4.66
N MET A 100 5.47 30.25 -3.53
CA MET A 100 5.48 29.52 -2.25
C MET A 100 4.67 28.22 -2.31
N VAL A 101 3.43 28.30 -2.81
CA VAL A 101 2.53 27.15 -2.85
C VAL A 101 3.03 26.12 -3.85
N GLN A 102 3.32 26.51 -5.09
CA GLN A 102 3.64 25.55 -6.17
C GLN A 102 5.07 25.02 -6.13
N GLN A 103 6.06 25.84 -5.75
CA GLN A 103 7.48 25.45 -5.83
C GLN A 103 8.04 24.95 -4.50
N LEU A 104 7.52 25.41 -3.35
CA LEU A 104 8.03 24.96 -2.04
C LEU A 104 7.10 23.98 -1.34
N ARG A 105 5.80 24.26 -1.27
CA ARG A 105 4.85 23.47 -0.47
C ARG A 105 4.31 22.27 -1.23
N LEU A 106 3.94 22.43 -2.51
CA LEU A 106 3.33 21.39 -3.32
C LEU A 106 4.24 20.16 -3.53
N PRO A 107 5.55 20.29 -3.84
CA PRO A 107 6.42 19.11 -4.01
C PRO A 107 6.53 18.31 -2.72
N ARG A 108 6.59 18.98 -1.57
CA ARG A 108 6.63 18.35 -0.24
C ARG A 108 5.32 17.68 0.14
N LEU A 109 4.18 18.30 -0.20
CA LEU A 109 2.86 17.70 -0.03
C LEU A 109 2.73 16.41 -0.85
N ILE A 110 3.13 16.48 -2.13
CA ILE A 110 3.10 15.33 -3.04
C ILE A 110 3.97 14.20 -2.49
N ALA A 111 5.20 14.51 -2.04
CA ALA A 111 6.08 13.54 -1.41
C ALA A 111 5.41 12.91 -0.17
N ALA A 112 4.82 13.71 0.72
CA ALA A 112 4.13 13.21 1.91
C ALA A 112 2.96 12.27 1.56
N CYS A 113 2.15 12.60 0.56
CA CYS A 113 1.06 11.75 0.08
C CYS A 113 1.57 10.40 -0.46
N PHE A 114 2.61 10.43 -1.30
CA PHE A 114 3.20 9.20 -1.85
C PHE A 114 3.87 8.35 -0.77
N THR A 115 4.60 8.96 0.16
CA THR A 115 5.22 8.26 1.30
C THR A 115 4.15 7.64 2.21
N GLY A 116 3.08 8.36 2.52
CA GLY A 116 1.96 7.85 3.31
C GLY A 116 1.26 6.66 2.63
N ALA A 117 1.02 6.74 1.31
CA ALA A 117 0.45 5.64 0.54
C ALA A 117 1.37 4.42 0.51
N ALA A 118 2.68 4.62 0.32
CA ALA A 118 3.66 3.55 0.36
C ALA A 118 3.71 2.86 1.74
N PHE A 119 3.66 3.62 2.84
CA PHE A 119 3.60 3.04 4.19
C PHE A 119 2.30 2.29 4.46
N ALA A 120 1.16 2.80 3.99
CA ALA A 120 -0.12 2.10 4.11
C ALA A 120 -0.10 0.75 3.38
N LEU A 121 0.43 0.72 2.15
CA LEU A 121 0.61 -0.51 1.36
C LEU A 121 1.58 -1.49 2.06
N ALA A 122 2.74 -1.02 2.50
CA ALA A 122 3.72 -1.83 3.22
C ALA A 122 3.14 -2.40 4.52
N GLY A 123 2.33 -1.63 5.24
CA GLY A 123 1.60 -2.05 6.43
C GLY A 123 0.64 -3.21 6.16
N VAL A 124 -0.23 -3.07 5.17
CA VAL A 124 -1.20 -4.11 4.80
C VAL A 124 -0.48 -5.38 4.33
N LEU A 125 0.58 -5.25 3.52
CA LEU A 125 1.37 -6.38 3.06
C LEU A 125 2.04 -7.11 4.24
N MET A 126 2.66 -6.37 5.16
CA MET A 126 3.32 -6.97 6.31
C MET A 126 2.34 -7.65 7.27
N GLN A 127 1.20 -7.01 7.55
CA GLN A 127 0.13 -7.61 8.36
C GLN A 127 -0.40 -8.91 7.74
N THR A 128 -0.51 -8.95 6.41
CA THR A 128 -0.95 -10.14 5.66
C THR A 128 0.10 -11.26 5.71
N LEU A 129 1.37 -10.93 5.47
CA LEU A 129 2.48 -11.89 5.50
C LEU A 129 2.71 -12.46 6.90
N ALA A 130 2.72 -11.60 7.92
CA ALA A 130 2.89 -11.99 9.31
C ALA A 130 1.64 -12.68 9.90
N ARG A 131 0.48 -12.56 9.24
CA ARG A 131 -0.84 -12.89 9.78
C ARG A 131 -1.03 -12.31 11.19
N ASN A 132 -0.46 -11.13 11.42
CA ASN A 132 -0.45 -10.45 12.70
C ASN A 132 -0.77 -8.96 12.47
N ARG A 133 -1.92 -8.53 13.00
CA ARG A 133 -2.40 -7.14 12.87
C ARG A 133 -1.54 -6.13 13.61
N LEU A 134 -0.62 -6.56 14.48
CA LEU A 134 0.36 -5.72 15.17
C LEU A 134 1.69 -5.59 14.41
N ALA A 135 1.88 -6.32 13.31
CA ALA A 135 3.09 -6.23 12.53
C ALA A 135 3.15 -4.89 11.77
N THR A 136 4.31 -4.23 11.82
CA THR A 136 4.57 -2.96 11.14
C THR A 136 5.86 -3.06 10.32
N PRO A 137 5.92 -2.47 9.11
CA PRO A 137 7.06 -2.59 8.20
C PRO A 137 8.37 -2.05 8.76
N GLY A 138 8.34 -1.14 9.75
CA GLY A 138 9.53 -0.58 10.38
C GLY A 138 10.41 -1.60 11.14
N ILE A 139 9.90 -2.80 11.43
CA ILE A 139 10.61 -3.81 12.23
C ILE A 139 11.65 -4.61 11.43
N ILE A 140 11.63 -4.57 10.10
CA ILE A 140 12.41 -5.50 9.25
C ILE A 140 13.85 -5.01 8.97
N GLY A 141 14.28 -3.88 9.54
CA GLY A 141 15.68 -3.40 9.40
C GLY A 141 16.04 -2.82 8.02
N ILE A 142 15.09 -2.75 7.09
CA ILE A 142 15.25 -2.13 5.76
C ILE A 142 15.54 -0.64 5.88
N ASP A 143 14.87 0.05 6.81
CA ASP A 143 15.06 1.47 7.10
C ASP A 143 16.47 1.78 7.63
N ASN A 144 17.01 0.87 8.46
CA ASN A 144 18.39 0.98 8.95
C ASN A 144 19.40 0.86 7.81
N GLY A 145 19.16 -0.03 6.84
CA GLY A 145 20.00 -0.14 5.64
C GLY A 145 19.96 1.11 4.77
N ALA A 146 18.77 1.68 4.57
CA ALA A 146 18.60 2.95 3.86
C ALA A 146 19.37 4.08 4.55
N THR A 147 19.22 4.19 5.87
CA THR A 147 19.88 5.20 6.70
C THR A 147 21.40 5.04 6.66
N ALA A 148 21.91 3.82 6.81
CA ALA A 148 23.34 3.55 6.79
C ALA A 148 24.00 4.00 5.49
N PHE A 149 23.40 3.70 4.33
CA PHE A 149 23.94 4.10 3.03
C PHE A 149 23.77 5.60 2.77
N ALA A 150 22.66 6.21 3.23
CA ALA A 150 22.50 7.65 3.16
C ALA A 150 23.57 8.37 3.98
N VAL A 151 23.81 7.95 5.23
CA VAL A 151 24.88 8.50 6.07
C VAL A 151 26.26 8.23 5.47
N ALA A 152 26.50 7.03 4.94
CA ALA A 152 27.73 6.71 4.24
C ALA A 152 28.02 7.63 3.05
N SER A 153 26.98 8.03 2.30
CA SER A 153 27.12 8.97 1.18
C SER A 153 27.55 10.36 1.63
N ILE A 154 27.05 10.81 2.79
CA ILE A 154 27.35 12.13 3.35
C ILE A 154 28.74 12.15 4.00
N VAL A 155 29.04 11.15 4.83
CA VAL A 155 30.27 11.11 5.64
C VAL A 155 31.46 10.56 4.85
N GLY A 156 31.26 9.51 4.05
CA GLY A 156 32.36 8.73 3.48
C GLY A 156 32.87 9.22 2.13
N LEU A 157 32.01 9.81 1.30
CA LEU A 157 32.38 10.16 -0.07
C LEU A 157 32.63 11.66 -0.27
N GLY A 158 32.14 12.55 0.61
CA GLY A 158 32.26 14.01 0.47
C GLY A 158 31.63 14.60 -0.80
N VAL A 159 31.20 13.74 -1.73
CA VAL A 159 30.43 14.05 -2.93
C VAL A 159 28.96 13.93 -2.58
N GLY A 160 28.20 14.99 -2.83
CA GLY A 160 26.74 15.05 -2.70
C GLY A 160 26.01 14.18 -3.73
N ILE A 161 26.47 12.94 -3.95
CA ILE A 161 25.73 11.94 -4.72
C ILE A 161 24.41 11.76 -3.99
N ALA A 162 23.33 12.11 -4.69
CA ALA A 162 21.97 12.26 -4.17
C ALA A 162 21.66 11.25 -3.03
N PRO A 163 21.57 11.71 -1.77
CA PRO A 163 21.24 10.85 -0.63
C PRO A 163 20.03 9.91 -0.85
N PRO A 164 18.98 10.29 -1.62
CA PRO A 164 17.88 9.38 -1.96
C PRO A 164 18.30 8.13 -2.74
N ALA A 165 19.25 8.22 -3.68
CA ALA A 165 19.67 7.08 -4.48
C ALA A 165 20.47 6.07 -3.65
N MET A 166 21.33 6.58 -2.77
CA MET A 166 22.10 5.75 -1.84
C MET A 166 21.20 5.13 -0.77
N ALA A 167 20.21 5.86 -0.26
CA ALA A 167 19.20 5.30 0.62
C ALA A 167 18.42 4.15 -0.04
N LEU A 168 18.03 4.30 -1.32
CA LEU A 168 17.35 3.25 -2.07
C LEU A 168 18.23 2.02 -2.26
N ALA A 169 19.51 2.21 -2.59
CA ALA A 169 20.47 1.12 -2.70
C ALA A 169 20.61 0.37 -1.37
N GLY A 170 20.81 1.10 -0.25
CA GLY A 170 20.90 0.51 1.08
C GLY A 170 19.64 -0.25 1.52
N ALA A 171 18.46 0.31 1.25
CA ALA A 171 17.18 -0.35 1.49
C ALA A 171 17.07 -1.67 0.70
N THR A 172 17.44 -1.63 -0.58
CA THR A 172 17.40 -2.80 -1.48
C THR A 172 18.39 -3.86 -1.01
N THR A 173 19.60 -3.49 -0.64
CA THR A 173 20.60 -4.41 -0.09
C THR A 173 20.10 -5.05 1.20
N ALA A 174 19.55 -4.27 2.13
CA ALA A 174 18.97 -4.81 3.37
C ALA A 174 17.80 -5.77 3.11
N ALA A 175 16.93 -5.44 2.16
CA ALA A 175 15.83 -6.31 1.76
C ALA A 175 16.35 -7.63 1.16
N VAL A 176 17.28 -7.58 0.22
CA VAL A 176 17.88 -8.77 -0.41
C VAL A 176 18.57 -9.67 0.62
N LEU A 177 19.35 -9.09 1.54
CA LEU A 177 20.00 -9.84 2.61
C LEU A 177 18.96 -10.52 3.52
N THR A 178 17.94 -9.78 3.93
CA THR A 178 16.88 -10.32 4.81
C THR A 178 16.11 -11.44 4.12
N PHE A 179 15.71 -11.25 2.86
CA PHE A 179 15.03 -12.29 2.08
C PHE A 179 15.93 -13.51 1.83
N GLY A 180 17.21 -13.31 1.51
CA GLY A 180 18.17 -14.39 1.31
C GLY A 180 18.40 -15.22 2.57
N LEU A 181 18.53 -14.57 3.73
CA LEU A 181 18.68 -15.25 5.03
C LEU A 181 17.39 -15.95 5.49
N ALA A 182 16.25 -15.40 5.11
CA ALA A 182 14.94 -15.99 5.39
C ALA A 182 14.59 -17.17 4.45
N ALA A 183 15.26 -17.30 3.30
CA ALA A 183 14.98 -18.35 2.32
C ALA A 183 15.36 -19.74 2.85
N GLY A 184 14.36 -20.59 3.08
CA GLY A 184 14.52 -21.99 3.47
C GLY A 184 13.18 -22.67 3.76
N SER A 185 13.13 -24.00 3.76
CA SER A 185 11.91 -24.78 4.02
C SER A 185 11.48 -24.67 5.50
N GLY A 186 10.35 -24.02 5.79
CA GLY A 186 9.82 -23.86 7.15
C GLY A 186 8.92 -22.63 7.35
N THR A 187 8.64 -22.27 8.62
CA THR A 187 7.76 -21.15 9.03
C THR A 187 8.29 -19.78 8.59
N GLN A 188 8.04 -19.47 7.33
CA GLN A 188 8.60 -18.35 6.56
C GLN A 188 8.47 -16.98 7.24
N GLY A 189 7.38 -16.74 7.99
CA GLY A 189 7.12 -15.44 8.63
C GLY A 189 8.03 -15.12 9.83
N TYR A 190 8.27 -16.08 10.73
CA TYR A 190 9.06 -15.84 11.94
C TYR A 190 10.55 -15.62 11.63
N ARG A 191 11.11 -16.46 10.74
CA ARG A 191 12.51 -16.35 10.30
C ARG A 191 12.80 -15.03 9.61
N PHE A 192 11.86 -14.53 8.80
CA PHE A 192 11.98 -13.24 8.13
C PHE A 192 12.07 -12.09 9.12
N ILE A 193 11.26 -12.12 10.20
CA ILE A 193 11.30 -11.09 11.25
C ILE A 193 12.65 -11.12 11.99
N VAL A 194 13.12 -12.29 12.42
CA VAL A 194 14.39 -12.41 13.17
C VAL A 194 15.60 -12.02 12.29
N ALA A 195 15.62 -12.45 11.03
CA ALA A 195 16.67 -12.06 10.08
C ALA A 195 16.68 -10.54 9.86
N GLY A 196 15.51 -9.93 9.69
CA GLY A 196 15.38 -8.48 9.51
C GLY A 196 15.89 -7.67 10.71
N ILE A 197 15.57 -8.11 11.93
CA ILE A 197 16.09 -7.48 13.15
C ILE A 197 17.62 -7.57 13.20
N GLY A 198 18.20 -8.73 12.89
CA GLY A 198 19.64 -8.93 12.87
C GLY A 198 20.36 -8.05 11.83
N VAL A 199 19.86 -8.04 10.59
CA VAL A 199 20.37 -7.18 9.51
C VAL A 199 20.25 -5.69 9.88
N GLY A 200 19.10 -5.30 10.44
CA GLY A 200 18.87 -3.94 10.92
C GLY A 200 19.85 -3.54 12.02
N ALA A 201 20.18 -4.43 12.95
CA ALA A 201 21.15 -4.16 14.01
C ALA A 201 22.57 -3.92 13.45
N VAL A 202 22.99 -4.71 12.46
CA VAL A 202 24.29 -4.54 11.79
C VAL A 202 24.38 -3.18 11.09
N PHE A 203 23.37 -2.80 10.30
CA PHE A 203 23.36 -1.48 9.64
C PHE A 203 23.27 -0.32 10.63
N GLY A 204 22.50 -0.49 11.72
CA GLY A 204 22.42 0.50 12.79
C GLY A 204 23.77 0.72 13.47
N ALA A 205 24.48 -0.37 13.82
CA ALA A 205 25.82 -0.29 14.39
C ALA A 205 26.83 0.37 13.43
N GLY A 206 26.75 0.06 12.13
CA GLY A 206 27.57 0.71 11.11
C GLY A 206 27.33 2.22 11.02
N THR A 207 26.06 2.64 11.04
CA THR A 207 25.69 4.07 11.05
C THR A 207 26.27 4.78 12.28
N GLN A 208 26.12 4.20 13.46
CA GLN A 208 26.66 4.76 14.70
C GLN A 208 28.20 4.88 14.66
N LEU A 209 28.88 3.86 14.14
CA LEU A 209 30.34 3.90 13.96
C LEU A 209 30.77 5.03 13.01
N MET A 210 30.06 5.23 11.90
CA MET A 210 30.36 6.31 10.95
C MET A 210 30.19 7.69 11.59
N LEU A 211 29.08 7.90 12.32
CA LEU A 211 28.82 9.16 13.01
C LEU A 211 29.85 9.43 14.11
N ALA A 212 30.20 8.40 14.89
CA ALA A 212 31.21 8.51 15.95
C ALA A 212 32.60 8.85 15.40
N ARG A 213 32.94 8.40 14.18
CA ARG A 213 34.23 8.73 13.54
C ARG A 213 34.20 10.09 12.84
N GLY A 214 33.09 10.46 12.21
CA GLY A 214 32.96 11.74 11.49
C GLY A 214 32.84 12.96 12.41
N ALA A 215 32.32 12.79 13.62
CA ALA A 215 32.18 13.87 14.60
C ALA A 215 33.48 14.25 15.33
N ILE A 216 34.57 13.50 15.14
CA ILE A 216 35.86 13.77 15.82
C ILE A 216 36.70 14.81 15.05
N ASP A 217 36.39 15.10 13.78
CA ASP A 217 37.20 15.95 12.90
C ASP A 217 36.55 17.32 12.54
N THR A 218 35.72 17.90 13.42
CA THR A 218 35.26 19.32 13.31
C THR A 218 35.48 20.06 14.62
#